data_AF-A0A9E4TAJ5-F1
#
_entry.id   AF-A0A9E4TAJ5-F1
#
_cell.length_a   1.000
_cell.length_b   1.000
_cell.length_c   1.000
_cell.angle_alpha   90.00
_cell.angle_beta   90.00
_cell.angle_gamma   90.00
#
_symmetry.space_group_name_H-M   'P 1'
#
loop_
_entity.id
_entity.type
_entity.pdbx_description
1 polymer ?
#
loop_
_entity_poly.entity_id
_entity_poly.type
_entity_poly.pdbx_seq_one_letter_code
_entity_poly.pdbx_strand_id
1 'polypeptide(L)'
;MATEPENVIAIVPMKPLSQGKSRLAKTLTAEQRADLAMGMLRRVLLAIRAASVETIWVVGGDNRVRNMTRNMGSECLEELGKDLNDTLKKAFELAFEQGKSALYV
;
A
#
# COMPACT_ATOMS: atom_id res chain seq x y z
N MET A 1 8.19 -20.33 15.62
CA MET A 1 8.16 -18.88 15.92
C MET A 1 6.77 -18.40 15.54
N ALA A 2 5.93 -18.22 16.55
CA ALA A 2 4.54 -17.84 16.37
C ALA A 2 4.45 -16.42 15.80
N THR A 3 3.47 -16.20 14.94
CA THR A 3 3.12 -14.92 14.34
C THR A 3 2.59 -13.98 15.42
N GLU A 4 3.50 -13.29 16.12
CA GLU A 4 3.12 -12.12 16.91
C GLU A 4 2.87 -10.94 15.95
N PRO A 5 1.83 -10.13 16.20
CA PRO A 5 1.45 -9.02 15.33
C PRO A 5 2.58 -8.00 15.12
N GLU A 6 3.47 -7.83 16.11
CA GLU A 6 4.70 -7.03 15.97
C GLU A 6 5.71 -7.57 14.94
N ASN A 7 5.49 -8.78 14.40
CA ASN A 7 6.41 -9.45 13.49
C ASN A 7 5.94 -9.51 12.03
N VAL A 8 4.86 -8.80 11.69
CA VAL A 8 4.28 -8.74 10.34
C VAL A 8 4.34 -7.32 9.78
N ILE A 9 4.76 -7.20 8.52
CA ILE A 9 4.66 -5.98 7.72
C ILE A 9 3.56 -6.19 6.68
N ALA A 10 2.52 -5.36 6.72
CA ALA A 10 1.50 -5.33 5.66
C ALA A 10 2.00 -4.48 4.48
N ILE A 11 1.95 -5.04 3.28
CA ILE A 11 2.43 -4.43 2.04
C ILE A 11 1.23 -4.16 1.15
N VAL A 12 0.97 -2.88 0.87
CA VAL A 12 -0.16 -2.41 0.08
C VAL A 12 0.39 -1.71 -1.18
N PRO A 13 0.33 -2.35 -2.37
CA PRO A 13 0.79 -1.71 -3.59
C PRO A 13 -0.18 -0.61 -4.05
N MET A 14 0.37 0.47 -4.58
CA MET A 14 -0.40 1.55 -5.17
C MET A 14 0.20 1.96 -6.51
N LYS A 15 -0.67 2.22 -7.48
CA LYS A 15 -0.30 2.93 -8.71
C LYS A 15 -0.49 4.44 -8.52
N PRO A 16 0.17 5.29 -9.32
CA PRO A 16 -0.20 6.70 -9.42
C PRO A 16 -1.71 6.83 -9.64
N LEU A 17 -2.37 7.75 -8.95
CA LEU A 17 -3.84 7.82 -8.90
C LEU A 17 -4.45 8.06 -10.30
N SER A 18 -3.72 8.77 -11.16
CA SER A 18 -4.09 9.01 -12.56
C SER A 18 -4.24 7.72 -13.39
N GLN A 19 -3.49 6.67 -13.03
CA GLN A 19 -3.52 5.35 -13.69
C GLN A 19 -4.52 4.39 -13.02
N GLY A 20 -5.08 4.77 -11.88
CA GLY A 20 -6.00 3.96 -11.10
C GLY A 20 -7.40 3.86 -11.71
N LYS A 21 -8.05 2.72 -11.46
CA LYS A 21 -9.48 2.49 -11.74
C LYS A 21 -9.89 2.77 -13.20
N SER A 22 -8.99 2.61 -14.17
CA SER A 22 -9.22 2.95 -15.59
C SER A 22 -10.49 2.34 -16.21
N ARG A 23 -10.91 1.16 -15.76
CA ARG A 23 -12.17 0.53 -16.17
C ARG A 23 -13.42 1.35 -15.81
N LEU A 24 -13.34 2.23 -14.81
CA LEU A 24 -14.40 3.14 -14.40
C LEU A 24 -14.38 4.48 -15.15
N ALA A 25 -13.44 4.70 -16.08
CA ALA A 25 -13.31 5.97 -16.79
C ALA A 25 -14.53 6.33 -17.65
N LYS A 26 -15.41 5.37 -17.95
CA LYS A 26 -16.69 5.60 -18.65
C LYS A 26 -17.75 6.29 -17.78
N THR A 27 -17.58 6.26 -16.45
CA THR A 27 -18.59 6.74 -15.50
C THR A 27 -18.02 7.79 -14.54
N LEU A 28 -16.71 7.76 -14.29
CA LEU A 28 -16.03 8.62 -13.33
C LEU A 28 -14.94 9.45 -14.00
N THR A 29 -14.88 10.74 -13.64
CA THR A 29 -13.78 11.63 -14.02
C THR A 29 -12.44 11.15 -13.43
N ALA A 30 -11.32 11.68 -13.94
CA ALA A 30 -10.00 11.33 -13.40
C ALA A 30 -9.89 11.64 -11.90
N GLU A 31 -10.44 12.77 -11.45
CA GLU A 31 -10.47 13.17 -10.05
C GLU A 31 -11.33 12.24 -9.20
N GLN A 32 -12.55 11.91 -9.65
CA GLN A 32 -13.43 10.97 -8.94
C GLN A 32 -12.80 9.57 -8.81
N ARG A 33 -12.06 9.11 -9.82
CA ARG A 33 -11.31 7.85 -9.74
C ARG A 33 -10.15 7.93 -8.74
N ALA A 34 -9.43 9.04 -8.71
CA ALA A 34 -8.37 9.29 -7.75
C ALA A 34 -8.91 9.30 -6.32
N ASP A 35 -10.02 9.99 -6.09
CA ASP A 35 -10.70 10.07 -4.78
C ASP A 35 -11.23 8.71 -4.34
N LEU A 36 -11.81 7.94 -5.26
CA LEU A 36 -12.23 6.57 -4.98
C LEU A 36 -11.04 5.69 -4.57
N ALA A 37 -9.93 5.75 -5.30
CA ALA A 37 -8.74 4.98 -4.98
C ALA A 37 -8.15 5.39 -3.61
N MET A 38 -8.10 6.69 -3.31
CA MET A 38 -7.65 7.21 -2.02
C MET A 38 -8.57 6.78 -0.87
N GLY A 39 -9.90 6.86 -1.06
CA GLY A 39 -10.87 6.41 -0.08
C GLY A 39 -10.78 4.91 0.20
N MET A 40 -10.52 4.09 -0.83
CA MET A 40 -10.26 2.66 -0.67
C MET A 40 -8.98 2.39 0.10
N LEU A 41 -7.86 3.05 -0.27
CA LEU A 41 -6.59 2.90 0.45
C LEU A 41 -6.75 3.29 1.92
N ARG A 42 -7.39 4.41 2.23
CA ARG A 42 -7.68 4.81 3.62
C ARG A 42 -8.42 3.73 4.40
N ARG A 43 -9.43 3.10 3.80
CA ARG A 43 -10.19 2.00 4.43
C ARG A 43 -9.31 0.78 4.68
N VAL A 44 -8.45 0.42 3.73
CA VAL A 44 -7.49 -0.68 3.88
C VAL A 44 -6.53 -0.41 5.03
N LEU A 45 -5.92 0.78 5.09
CA LEU A 45 -5.01 1.15 6.17
C LEU A 45 -5.70 1.10 7.54
N LEU A 46 -6.94 1.61 7.65
CA LEU A 46 -7.72 1.51 8.89
C LEU A 46 -8.03 0.07 9.29
N ALA A 47 -8.36 -0.79 8.33
CA ALA A 47 -8.64 -2.20 8.59
C ALA A 47 -7.39 -2.97 9.07
N ILE A 48 -6.23 -2.72 8.45
CA ILE A 48 -4.96 -3.30 8.87
C ILE A 48 -4.61 -2.88 10.30
N ARG A 49 -4.79 -1.60 10.64
CA ARG A 49 -4.60 -1.07 12.00
C ARG A 49 -5.55 -1.72 13.01
N ALA A 50 -6.83 -1.87 12.66
CA ALA A 50 -7.81 -2.53 13.52
C ALA A 50 -7.48 -4.02 13.75
N ALA A 51 -6.77 -4.66 12.81
CA ALA A 51 -6.23 -6.01 12.96
C ALA A 51 -4.92 -6.08 13.77
N SER A 52 -4.52 -4.97 14.41
CA SER A 52 -3.30 -4.86 15.25
C SER A 52 -1.97 -5.08 14.49
N VAL A 53 -1.94 -4.86 13.17
CA VAL A 53 -0.67 -4.86 12.42
C VAL A 53 -0.06 -3.45 12.48
N GLU A 54 1.11 -3.35 13.12
CA GLU A 54 1.75 -2.07 13.43
C GLU A 54 2.57 -1.49 12.27
N THR A 55 3.16 -2.34 11.44
CA THR A 55 4.00 -1.87 10.32
C THR A 55 3.27 -2.03 9.01
N ILE A 56 3.08 -0.92 8.29
CA ILE A 56 2.40 -0.89 7.00
C ILE A 56 3.26 -0.15 5.99
N TRP A 57 3.58 -0.82 4.88
CA TRP A 57 4.29 -0.27 3.74
C TRP A 57 3.33 -0.07 2.58
N VAL A 58 3.08 1.17 2.21
CA VAL A 58 2.43 1.50 0.95
C VAL A 58 3.51 1.70 -0.10
N VAL A 59 3.54 0.84 -1.12
CA VAL A 59 4.60 0.81 -2.12
C VAL A 59 4.10 1.40 -3.43
N GLY A 60 4.85 2.37 -3.98
CA GLY A 60 4.48 3.09 -5.19
C GLY A 60 3.52 4.25 -4.93
N GLY A 61 2.63 4.51 -5.88
CA GLY A 61 1.73 5.67 -5.84
C GLY A 61 2.39 6.98 -6.27
N ASP A 62 1.65 8.09 -6.09
CA ASP A 62 2.14 9.45 -6.34
C ASP A 62 2.26 10.25 -5.03
N ASN A 63 2.61 11.53 -5.12
CA ASN A 63 2.75 12.41 -3.96
C ASN A 63 1.49 12.47 -3.09
N ARG A 64 0.29 12.35 -3.69
CA ARG A 64 -0.96 12.42 -2.95
C ARG A 64 -1.16 11.15 -2.11
N VAL A 65 -0.81 9.98 -2.65
CA VAL A 65 -0.76 8.71 -1.91
C VAL A 65 0.25 8.80 -0.77
N ARG A 66 1.49 9.22 -1.07
CA ARG A 66 2.58 9.37 -0.08
C ARG A 66 2.17 10.25 1.11
N ASN A 67 1.55 11.40 0.84
CA ASN A 67 1.13 12.32 1.88
C ASN A 67 0.04 11.71 2.77
N MET A 68 -0.98 11.06 2.20
CA MET A 68 -2.01 10.41 3.01
C MET A 68 -1.45 9.26 3.84
N THR A 69 -0.62 8.41 3.25
CA THR A 69 0.03 7.28 3.95
C THR A 69 0.79 7.76 5.17
N ARG A 70 1.64 8.79 5.03
CA ARG A 70 2.40 9.37 6.14
C ARG A 70 1.49 10.00 7.20
N ASN A 71 0.44 10.71 6.78
CA ASN A 71 -0.54 11.30 7.70
C ASN A 71 -1.30 10.24 8.52
N MET A 72 -1.34 8.99 8.05
CA MET A 72 -1.93 7.85 8.75
C MET A 72 -0.90 7.03 9.56
N GLY A 73 0.33 7.54 9.70
CA GLY A 73 1.42 6.90 10.43
C GLY A 73 1.98 5.64 9.76
N SER A 74 1.72 5.46 8.46
CA SER A 74 2.24 4.35 7.66
C SER A 74 3.45 4.80 6.85
N GLU A 75 4.29 3.85 6.44
CA GLU A 75 5.47 4.14 5.64
C GLU A 75 5.14 4.09 4.14
N CYS A 76 5.80 4.93 3.36
CA CYS A 76 5.66 4.95 1.91
C CYS A 76 7.01 4.64 1.27
N LEU A 77 7.03 3.56 0.50
CA LEU A 77 8.18 3.16 -0.30
C LEU A 77 7.94 3.58 -1.75
N GLU A 78 9.00 3.97 -2.44
CA GLU A 78 8.94 4.19 -3.89
C GLU A 78 8.73 2.85 -4.62
N GLU A 79 8.37 2.92 -5.90
CA GLU A 79 8.28 1.72 -6.73
C GLU A 79 9.66 1.03 -6.77
N LEU A 80 9.75 -0.18 -6.22
CA LEU A 80 11.01 -0.92 -6.07
C LEU A 80 11.37 -1.70 -7.34
N GLY A 81 10.37 -2.01 -8.16
CA GLY A 81 10.47 -2.90 -9.31
C GLY A 81 10.02 -2.29 -10.63
N LYS A 82 10.13 -3.10 -11.67
CA LYS A 82 9.70 -2.71 -13.03
C LYS A 82 8.19 -2.86 -13.24
N ASP A 83 7.58 -3.76 -12.47
CA ASP A 83 6.16 -4.06 -12.48
C ASP A 83 5.71 -4.44 -11.07
N LEU A 84 4.40 -4.66 -10.92
CA LEU A 84 3.79 -5.00 -9.63
C LEU A 84 4.44 -6.22 -8.98
N ASN A 85 4.69 -7.29 -9.73
CA ASN A 85 5.19 -8.53 -9.16
C ASN A 85 6.65 -8.38 -8.72
N ASP A 86 7.47 -7.68 -9.52
CA ASP A 86 8.86 -7.37 -9.17
C ASP A 86 8.92 -6.46 -7.93
N THR A 87 8.07 -5.43 -7.86
CA THR A 87 7.96 -4.54 -6.70
C THR A 87 7.57 -5.30 -5.43
N LEU A 88 6.58 -6.20 -5.52
CA LEU A 88 6.16 -7.02 -4.38
C LEU A 88 7.24 -7.98 -3.94
N LYS A 89 7.93 -8.63 -4.88
CA LYS A 89 9.03 -9.53 -4.57
C LYS A 89 10.12 -8.81 -3.76
N LYS A 90 10.54 -7.62 -4.20
CA LYS A 90 11.53 -6.81 -3.50
C LYS A 90 11.05 -6.29 -2.15
N ALA A 91 9.77 -5.89 -2.05
CA ALA A 91 9.18 -5.48 -0.77
C ALA A 91 9.16 -6.65 0.23
N PHE A 92 8.92 -7.88 -0.25
CA PHE A 92 8.96 -9.07 0.58
C PHE A 92 10.38 -9.39 1.04
N GLU A 93 11.35 -9.34 0.12
CA GLU A 93 12.77 -9.51 0.44
C GLU A 93 13.23 -8.52 1.53
N LEU A 94 12.89 -7.23 1.39
CA LEU A 94 13.19 -6.21 2.39
C LEU A 94 12.54 -6.48 3.76
N ALA A 95 11.30 -6.98 3.79
CA ALA A 95 10.65 -7.35 5.04
C ALA A 95 11.36 -8.53 5.72
N PHE A 96 11.76 -9.54 4.94
CA PHE A 96 12.49 -10.70 5.46
C PHE A 96 13.90 -10.34 5.95
N GLU A 97 14.59 -9.41 5.28
CA GLU A 97 15.88 -8.87 5.74
C GLU A 97 15.76 -8.16 7.10
N GLN A 98 14.59 -7.60 7.42
CA GLN A 98 14.29 -7.04 8.74
C GLN A 98 13.84 -8.09 9.77
N GLY A 99 13.87 -9.38 9.42
CA GLY A 99 13.41 -10.48 10.27
C GLY A 99 11.88 -10.51 10.46
N LYS A 100 11.13 -9.85 9.58
CA LYS A 100 9.67 -9.73 9.62
C LYS A 100 9.02 -10.59 8.55
N SER A 101 7.78 -11.04 8.82
CA SER A 101 6.93 -11.68 7.81
C SER A 101 6.23 -10.64 6.96
N ALA A 102 6.06 -10.92 5.66
CA ALA A 102 5.33 -10.05 4.74
C ALA A 102 3.89 -10.52 4.54
N LEU A 103 2.93 -9.60 4.60
CA LEU A 103 1.53 -9.83 4.24
C LEU A 103 1.16 -8.92 3.07
N TYR A 104 0.73 -9.50 1.95
CA TYR A 104 0.16 -8.73 0.85
C TYR A 104 -1.31 -8.41 1.10
N VAL A 105 -1.69 -7.14 0.96
CA VAL A 105 -3.07 -6.65 1.13
C VAL A 105 -3.54 -5.86 -0.08
#